data_AF-A0A816RKQ4-F1
#
_entry.id   AF-A0A816RKQ4-F1
#
_cell.length_a   1.000
_cell.length_b   1.000
_cell.length_c   1.000
_cell.angle_alpha   90.00
_cell.angle_beta   90.00
_cell.angle_gamma   90.00
#
_symmetry.space_group_name_H-M   'P 1'
#
loop_
_entity.id
_entity.type
_entity.pdbx_description
1 polymer ?
#
loop_
_entity_poly.entity_id
_entity_poly.type
_entity_poly.pdbx_seq_one_letter_code
_entity_poly.pdbx_strand_id
1 'polypeptide(L)'
;MYLMRQVGVKDDTYPLYKPGSCNLIDEQFTCITNGRPDIEFQKLKWKPKQCTLPRLNGGKLLEMIRGRRLAFVGDSLNRNMWESLFRWEAEYSFVFKDYNFTVEFFASPFLVQEWELTDKNETKKDTLLLKFMLHNRDVLFFVRLRSKFGCLDKLLLEF
;
A
#
# COMPACT_ATOMS: atom_id res chain seq x y z
N MET A 1 9.98 -14.71 -6.17
CA MET A 1 9.88 -15.70 -5.06
C MET A 1 10.96 -15.56 -3.97
N TYR A 2 12.18 -15.10 -4.28
CA TYR A 2 13.28 -14.99 -3.30
C TYR A 2 13.07 -13.96 -2.18
N LEU A 3 12.34 -12.87 -2.45
CA LEU A 3 11.98 -11.88 -1.43
C LEU A 3 11.00 -12.39 -0.38
N MET A 4 10.28 -13.50 -0.62
CA MET A 4 9.26 -14.00 0.32
C MET A 4 9.82 -14.88 1.45
N ARG A 5 11.11 -15.27 1.41
CA ARG A 5 11.78 -15.94 2.52
C ARG A 5 12.54 -14.92 3.35
N GLN A 6 11.88 -14.42 4.39
CA GLN A 6 12.38 -13.33 5.23
C GLN A 6 12.59 -13.81 6.67
N VAL A 7 13.48 -13.13 7.38
CA VAL A 7 13.64 -13.25 8.83
C VAL A 7 13.49 -11.86 9.45
N GLY A 8 12.90 -11.81 10.64
CA GLY A 8 12.87 -10.59 11.44
C GLY A 8 14.26 -10.35 12.04
N VAL A 9 14.83 -9.19 11.77
CA VAL A 9 16.11 -8.76 12.33
C VAL A 9 15.89 -7.44 13.06
N LYS A 10 16.47 -7.30 14.25
CA LYS A 10 16.44 -6.04 14.99
C LYS A 10 17.35 -5.02 14.31
N ASP A 11 16.83 -3.83 14.08
CA ASP A 11 17.51 -2.70 13.46
C ASP A 11 17.20 -1.43 14.26
N ASP A 12 18.20 -0.86 14.94
CA ASP A 12 18.02 0.32 15.80
C ASP A 12 17.79 1.61 14.99
N THR A 13 17.95 1.58 13.66
CA THR A 13 17.59 2.70 12.78
C THR A 13 16.09 2.76 12.46
N TYR A 14 15.32 1.78 12.94
CA TYR A 14 13.87 1.75 12.88
C TYR A 14 13.25 2.27 14.19
N PRO A 15 12.02 2.82 14.15
CA PRO A 15 11.11 2.92 12.99
C PRO A 15 11.55 3.94 11.92
N LEU A 16 10.98 3.83 10.71
CA LEU A 16 11.22 4.80 9.62
C LEU A 16 10.77 6.23 9.98
N TYR A 17 9.80 6.33 10.89
CA TYR A 17 9.23 7.56 11.40
C TYR A 17 8.94 7.41 12.89
N LYS A 18 9.04 8.51 13.64
CA LYS A 18 8.76 8.47 15.08
C LYS A 18 7.25 8.29 15.34
N PRO A 19 6.84 7.50 16.35
CA PRO A 19 5.45 7.46 16.79
C PRO A 19 4.96 8.86 17.15
N GLY A 20 3.73 9.19 16.77
CA GLY A 20 3.14 10.53 17.02
C GLY A 20 3.73 11.66 16.18
N SER A 21 4.71 11.41 15.30
CA SER A 21 5.26 12.45 14.42
C SER A 21 4.34 12.77 13.22
N CYS A 22 3.18 12.14 13.13
CA CYS A 22 2.27 12.24 12.00
C CYS A 22 0.84 12.36 12.53
N ASN A 23 0.21 13.50 12.26
CA ASN A 23 -1.15 13.79 12.73
C ASN A 23 -2.22 13.15 11.82
N LEU A 24 -1.79 12.56 10.70
CA LEU A 24 -2.65 11.96 9.67
C LEU A 24 -2.85 10.46 9.86
N ILE A 25 -2.27 9.85 10.89
CA ILE A 25 -2.47 8.43 11.21
C ILE A 25 -3.74 8.34 12.06
N ASP A 26 -4.71 7.54 11.61
CA ASP A 26 -5.93 7.27 12.39
C ASP A 26 -5.56 6.76 13.79
N GLU A 27 -6.31 7.19 14.80
CA GLU A 27 -6.10 6.80 16.20
C GLU A 27 -6.07 5.27 16.38
N GLN A 28 -6.78 4.53 15.51
CA GLN A 28 -6.79 3.07 15.52
C GLN A 28 -5.40 2.44 15.29
N PHE A 29 -4.47 3.17 14.66
CA PHE A 29 -3.11 2.72 14.35
C PHE A 29 -2.03 3.33 15.25
N THR A 30 -2.39 4.21 16.20
CA THR A 30 -1.43 4.82 17.13
C THR A 30 -1.21 3.96 18.38
N CYS A 31 -0.65 2.75 18.22
CA CYS A 31 -0.53 1.77 19.31
C CYS A 31 0.13 2.31 20.60
N ILE A 32 1.19 3.12 20.47
CA ILE A 32 1.90 3.68 21.65
C ILE A 32 1.04 4.71 22.38
N THR A 33 0.41 5.62 21.64
CA THR A 33 -0.54 6.59 22.20
C THR A 33 -1.73 5.88 22.85
N ASN A 34 -2.13 4.73 22.31
CA ASN A 34 -3.23 3.90 22.82
C ASN A 34 -2.83 3.03 24.03
N GLY A 35 -1.66 3.29 24.65
CA GLY A 35 -1.26 2.66 25.90
C GLY A 35 -0.41 1.39 25.77
N ARG A 36 0.06 1.03 24.57
CA ARG A 36 0.96 -0.11 24.40
C ARG A 36 2.35 0.20 24.98
N PRO A 37 2.85 -0.59 25.96
CA PRO A 37 4.10 -0.27 26.68
C PRO A 37 5.37 -0.74 25.95
N ASP A 38 5.29 -1.79 25.12
CA ASP A 38 6.43 -2.34 24.40
C ASP A 38 6.72 -1.56 23.11
N ILE A 39 7.95 -1.10 22.89
CA ILE A 39 8.38 -0.37 21.69
C ILE A 39 9.27 -1.18 20.74
N GLU A 40 9.76 -2.33 21.21
CA GLU A 40 10.75 -3.14 20.49
C GLU A 40 10.21 -3.71 19.18
N PHE A 41 8.89 -3.86 19.05
CA PHE A 41 8.25 -4.29 17.81
C PHE A 41 8.51 -3.34 16.64
N GLN A 42 8.71 -2.04 16.91
CA GLN A 42 8.97 -1.03 15.89
C GLN A 42 10.38 -1.12 15.31
N LYS A 43 11.30 -1.80 16.01
CA LYS A 43 12.70 -2.00 15.60
C LYS A 43 12.89 -3.26 14.74
N LEU A 44 11.81 -3.99 14.44
CA LEU A 44 11.88 -5.17 13.60
C LEU A 44 11.89 -4.79 12.12
N LYS A 45 12.94 -5.22 11.43
CA LYS A 45 13.09 -5.10 9.98
C LYS A 45 13.04 -6.48 9.35
N TRP A 46 12.29 -6.57 8.26
CA TRP A 46 12.29 -7.75 7.40
C TRP A 46 13.57 -7.79 6.54
N LYS A 47 14.35 -8.87 6.67
CA LYS A 47 15.53 -9.12 5.85
C LYS A 47 15.36 -10.41 5.03
N PRO A 48 15.36 -10.33 3.69
CA PRO A 48 15.42 -11.52 2.84
C PRO A 48 16.70 -12.31 3.08
N LYS A 49 16.66 -13.64 2.97
CA LYS A 49 17.84 -14.48 3.23
C LYS A 49 18.99 -14.27 2.25
N GLN A 50 18.69 -13.81 1.03
CA GLN A 50 19.65 -13.78 -0.08
C GLN A 50 20.07 -12.37 -0.52
N CYS A 51 19.49 -11.32 0.07
CA CYS A 51 19.83 -9.95 -0.26
C CYS A 51 19.54 -9.00 0.90
N THR A 52 20.15 -7.81 0.85
CA THR A 52 19.82 -6.71 1.75
C THR A 52 18.93 -5.74 1.01
N LEU A 53 17.72 -5.50 1.54
CA LEU A 53 16.83 -4.49 1.01
C LEU A 53 17.38 -3.09 1.35
N PRO A 54 17.44 -2.17 0.37
CA PRO A 54 17.81 -0.79 0.63
C PRO A 54 16.78 -0.16 1.59
N ARG A 55 17.23 0.80 2.39
CA ARG A 55 16.31 1.58 3.23
C ARG A 55 15.36 2.37 2.33
N LEU A 56 14.08 2.40 2.69
CA LEU A 56 13.08 3.18 1.96
C LEU A 56 13.48 4.66 1.96
N ASN A 57 13.59 5.25 0.77
CA ASN A 57 13.80 6.67 0.58
C ASN A 57 12.57 7.23 -0.16
N GLY A 58 11.77 8.04 0.53
CA GLY A 58 10.53 8.58 -0.03
C GLY A 58 10.76 9.42 -1.27
N GLY A 59 11.80 10.26 -1.31
CA GLY A 59 12.13 11.06 -2.48
C GLY A 59 12.47 10.21 -3.70
N LYS A 60 13.32 9.17 -3.51
CA LYS A 60 13.65 8.24 -4.60
C LYS A 60 12.44 7.46 -5.09
N LEU A 61 11.55 7.03 -4.18
CA LEU A 61 10.30 6.36 -4.53
C LEU A 61 9.41 7.29 -5.37
N LEU A 62 9.20 8.53 -4.93
CA LEU A 62 8.39 9.53 -5.63
C LEU A 62 8.95 9.87 -7.00
N GLU A 63 10.27 9.97 -7.15
CA GLU A 63 10.92 10.15 -8.45
C GLU A 63 10.72 8.95 -9.38
N MET A 64 10.81 7.72 -8.85
CA MET A 64 10.60 6.50 -9.65
C MET A 64 9.17 6.37 -10.17
N ILE A 65 8.18 6.92 -9.45
CA ILE A 65 6.75 6.88 -9.80
C ILE A 65 6.23 8.22 -10.37
N ARG A 66 7.12 9.16 -10.66
CA ARG A 66 6.79 10.46 -11.26
C ARG A 66 6.02 10.29 -12.57
N GLY A 67 4.94 11.05 -12.74
CA GLY A 67 4.10 10.99 -13.94
C GLY A 67 3.30 9.70 -14.11
N ARG A 68 3.27 8.83 -13.08
CA ARG A 68 2.47 7.60 -13.07
C ARG A 68 1.29 7.75 -12.14
N ARG A 69 0.33 6.84 -12.29
CA ARG A 69 -0.78 6.66 -11.35
C ARG A 69 -0.59 5.32 -10.64
N LEU A 70 -0.70 5.34 -9.32
CA LEU A 70 -0.57 4.18 -8.45
C LEU A 70 -1.91 3.89 -7.83
N ALA A 71 -2.42 2.68 -8.02
CA ALA A 71 -3.71 2.30 -7.50
C ALA A 71 -3.61 1.05 -6.61
N PHE A 72 -4.10 1.16 -5.38
CA PHE A 72 -4.26 0.08 -4.43
C PHE A 72 -5.66 -0.47 -4.57
N VAL A 73 -5.79 -1.78 -4.79
CA VAL A 73 -7.11 -2.38 -5.01
C VAL A 73 -7.24 -3.60 -4.13
N GLY A 74 -8.17 -3.57 -3.19
CA GLY A 74 -8.34 -4.72 -2.28
C GLY A 74 -9.20 -4.42 -1.08
N ASP A 75 -8.95 -5.18 -0.02
CA ASP A 75 -9.65 -5.10 1.26
C ASP A 75 -8.98 -4.13 2.25
N SER A 76 -9.37 -4.23 3.52
CA SER A 76 -8.83 -3.42 4.61
C SER A 76 -7.32 -3.60 4.84
N LEU A 77 -6.71 -4.73 4.47
CA LEU A 77 -5.26 -4.87 4.58
C LEU A 77 -4.53 -4.02 3.53
N ASN A 78 -5.10 -3.91 2.33
CA ASN A 78 -4.59 -2.99 1.32
C ASN A 78 -4.75 -1.54 1.75
N ARG A 79 -5.83 -1.20 2.48
CA ARG A 79 -6.00 0.13 3.10
C ARG A 79 -4.91 0.40 4.14
N ASN A 80 -4.60 -0.58 4.99
CA ASN A 80 -3.52 -0.42 5.98
C ASN A 80 -2.15 -0.20 5.31
N MET A 81 -1.87 -0.90 4.20
CA MET A 81 -0.64 -0.71 3.44
C MET A 81 -0.56 0.68 2.80
N TRP A 82 -1.67 1.12 2.19
CA TRP A 82 -1.83 2.46 1.63
C TRP A 82 -1.51 3.55 2.67
N GLU A 83 -2.14 3.49 3.84
CA GLU A 83 -1.95 4.47 4.90
C GLU A 83 -0.53 4.47 5.44
N SER A 84 0.08 3.29 5.54
CA SER A 84 1.46 3.15 5.98
C SER A 84 2.46 3.81 5.01
N LEU A 85 2.16 3.86 3.71
CA LEU A 85 3.05 4.40 2.68
C LEU A 85 2.82 5.90 2.43
N PHE A 86 1.56 6.30 2.24
CA PHE A 86 1.22 7.65 1.78
C PHE A 86 0.71 8.58 2.90
N ARG A 87 0.45 8.04 4.10
CA ARG A 87 0.20 8.83 5.34
C ARG A 87 -0.76 9.99 5.15
N TRP A 88 -2.00 9.73 4.71
CA TRP A 88 -2.93 10.80 4.33
C TRP A 88 -4.34 10.65 4.93
N GLU A 89 -4.94 11.80 5.22
CA GLU A 89 -6.30 11.94 5.73
C GLU A 89 -7.33 11.56 4.68
N ALA A 90 -8.21 10.62 5.04
CA ALA A 90 -9.61 10.43 4.62
C ALA A 90 -9.99 10.36 3.12
N GLU A 91 -9.09 10.68 2.18
CA GLU A 91 -9.37 10.62 0.74
C GLU A 91 -8.78 9.36 0.10
N TYR A 92 -9.64 8.69 -0.68
CA TYR A 92 -9.28 7.52 -1.48
C TYR A 92 -8.51 7.87 -2.77
N SER A 93 -8.20 9.15 -3.00
CA SER A 93 -7.40 9.62 -4.14
C SER A 93 -6.62 10.87 -3.73
N PHE A 94 -5.34 10.92 -4.07
CA PHE A 94 -4.51 12.09 -3.79
C PHE A 94 -3.51 12.35 -4.92
N VAL A 95 -3.25 13.63 -5.18
CA VAL A 95 -2.34 14.08 -6.24
C VAL A 95 -1.14 14.82 -5.64
N PHE A 96 0.04 14.23 -5.80
CA PHE A 96 1.32 14.87 -5.54
C PHE A 96 1.67 15.79 -6.71
N LYS A 97 1.24 17.06 -6.61
CA LYS A 97 1.41 18.07 -7.67
C LYS A 97 2.86 18.21 -8.15
N ASP A 98 3.83 18.19 -7.24
CA ASP A 98 5.26 18.36 -7.57
C ASP A 98 5.86 17.21 -8.40
N TYR A 99 5.24 16.02 -8.31
CA TYR A 99 5.67 14.81 -8.99
C TYR A 99 4.72 14.38 -10.10
N ASN A 100 3.64 15.13 -10.35
CA ASN A 100 2.54 14.74 -11.25
C ASN A 100 2.16 13.26 -11.04
N PHE A 101 2.05 12.88 -9.77
CA PHE A 101 1.86 11.50 -9.35
C PHE A 101 0.52 11.42 -8.63
N THR A 102 -0.34 10.52 -9.08
CA THR A 102 -1.64 10.28 -8.45
C THR A 102 -1.62 8.93 -7.78
N VAL A 103 -2.12 8.90 -6.55
CA VAL A 103 -2.23 7.69 -5.75
C VAL A 103 -3.72 7.50 -5.49
N GLU A 104 -4.25 6.29 -5.63
CA GLU A 104 -5.68 5.98 -5.37
C GLU A 104 -5.89 4.64 -4.67
N PHE A 105 -6.96 4.53 -3.89
CA PHE A 105 -7.41 3.29 -3.27
C PHE A 105 -8.82 2.94 -3.74
N PHE A 106 -8.97 1.70 -4.21
CA PHE A 106 -10.23 1.12 -4.64
C PHE A 106 -10.58 -0.05 -3.71
N ALA A 107 -11.64 0.12 -2.94
CA ALA A 107 -12.18 -0.96 -2.11
C ALA A 107 -12.78 -2.04 -3.03
N SER A 108 -12.10 -3.19 -3.13
CA SER A 108 -12.58 -4.34 -3.89
C SER A 108 -12.20 -5.62 -3.16
N PRO A 109 -12.99 -6.06 -2.15
CA PRO A 109 -12.66 -7.21 -1.32
C PRO A 109 -12.44 -8.50 -2.10
N PHE A 110 -13.10 -8.63 -3.26
CA PHE A 110 -13.03 -9.82 -4.11
C PHE A 110 -12.28 -9.60 -5.43
N LEU A 111 -11.75 -8.40 -5.68
CA LEU A 111 -11.03 -7.98 -6.91
C LEU A 111 -11.84 -8.11 -8.22
N VAL A 112 -13.05 -8.67 -8.16
CA VAL A 112 -14.01 -8.77 -9.25
C VAL A 112 -15.10 -7.75 -8.96
N GLN A 113 -14.94 -6.56 -9.52
CA GLN A 113 -15.96 -5.53 -9.46
C GLN A 113 -16.24 -5.04 -10.88
N GLU A 114 -17.51 -5.04 -11.25
CA GLU A 114 -17.99 -4.44 -12.49
C GLU A 114 -17.99 -2.93 -12.32
N TRP A 115 -17.44 -2.22 -13.31
CA TRP A 115 -17.40 -0.77 -13.36
C TRP A 115 -18.18 -0.29 -14.59
N GLU A 116 -19.11 0.63 -14.39
CA GLU A 116 -19.88 1.25 -15.46
C GLU A 116 -19.09 2.43 -16.04
N LEU A 117 -18.62 2.31 -17.29
CA LEU A 117 -18.08 3.44 -18.04
C LEU A 117 -19.17 4.02 -18.95
N THR A 118 -19.43 5.31 -18.82
CA THR A 118 -20.23 6.07 -19.78
C THR A 118 -19.33 6.53 -20.93
N ASP A 119 -19.54 5.97 -22.13
CA ASP A 119 -18.87 6.46 -23.35
C ASP A 119 -19.44 7.84 -23.75
N LYS A 120 -18.72 8.60 -24.59
CA LYS A 120 -19.20 9.91 -25.12
C LYS A 120 -20.52 9.81 -25.91
N ASN A 121 -20.91 8.58 -26.27
CA ASN A 121 -22.16 8.22 -26.92
C ASN A 121 -23.20 7.63 -25.93
N GLU A 122 -23.08 7.88 -24.62
CA GLU A 122 -23.99 7.39 -23.56
C GLU A 122 -24.21 5.87 -23.53
N THR A 123 -23.28 5.10 -24.11
CA THR A 123 -23.31 3.64 -24.02
C THR A 123 -22.59 3.20 -22.76
N LYS A 124 -23.35 2.65 -21.81
CA LYS A 124 -22.79 2.01 -20.61
C LYS A 124 -22.05 0.74 -21.04
N LYS A 125 -20.75 0.66 -20.74
CA LYS A 125 -19.95 -0.55 -20.92
C LYS A 125 -19.51 -1.06 -19.56
N ASP A 126 -19.89 -2.31 -19.25
CA ASP A 126 -19.44 -2.99 -18.05
C ASP A 126 -18.02 -3.49 -18.29
N THR A 127 -17.06 -2.93 -17.55
CA THR A 127 -15.67 -3.35 -17.61
C THR A 127 -15.21 -3.75 -16.22
N LEU A 128 -14.48 -4.87 -16.12
CA LEU A 128 -13.83 -5.24 -14.86
C LEU A 128 -12.87 -4.12 -14.44
N LEU A 129 -13.00 -3.65 -13.19
CA LEU A 129 -12.17 -2.56 -12.64
C LEU A 129 -10.67 -2.77 -12.91
N LEU A 130 -10.21 -4.00 -12.71
CA LEU A 130 -8.83 -4.40 -13.00
C LEU A 130 -8.43 -4.16 -14.46
N LYS A 131 -9.32 -4.51 -15.40
CA LYS A 131 -9.10 -4.34 -16.84
C LYS A 131 -9.07 -2.86 -17.23
N PHE A 132 -9.92 -2.03 -16.62
CA PHE A 132 -9.89 -0.59 -16.82
C PHE A 132 -8.56 0.03 -16.35
N MET A 133 -8.09 -0.35 -15.16
CA MET A 133 -6.85 0.21 -14.61
C MET A 133 -5.60 -0.27 -15.33
N LEU A 134 -5.57 -1.54 -15.75
CA LEU A 134 -4.52 -2.04 -16.64
C LEU A 134 -4.49 -1.28 -17.97
N HIS A 135 -5.64 -0.90 -18.52
CA HIS A 135 -5.72 -0.10 -19.74
C HIS A 135 -5.16 1.32 -19.55
N ASN A 136 -5.37 1.93 -18.37
CA ASN A 136 -4.87 3.26 -18.04
C ASN A 136 -3.38 3.30 -17.64
N ARG A 137 -2.67 2.17 -17.71
CA ARG A 137 -1.26 2.04 -17.32
C ARG A 137 -0.99 2.44 -15.87
N ASP A 138 -1.95 2.15 -15.00
CA ASP A 138 -1.78 2.33 -13.56
C ASP A 138 -0.80 1.27 -13.02
N VAL A 139 0.08 1.66 -12.10
CA VAL A 139 0.83 0.70 -11.27
C VAL A 139 -0.13 0.17 -10.23
N LEU A 140 -0.27 -1.15 -10.15
CA LEU A 140 -1.35 -1.76 -9.36
C LEU A 140 -0.81 -2.60 -8.19
N PHE A 141 -1.38 -2.38 -7.01
CA PHE A 141 -1.06 -3.12 -5.78
C PHE A 141 -2.27 -3.93 -5.33
N PHE A 142 -2.15 -5.26 -5.37
CA PHE A 142 -3.17 -6.19 -4.92
C PHE A 142 -2.67 -7.03 -3.75
N VAL A 143 -3.42 -7.02 -2.65
CA VAL A 143 -3.28 -8.02 -1.59
C VAL A 143 -4.51 -8.90 -1.64
N ARG A 144 -4.30 -10.21 -1.83
CA ARG A 144 -5.35 -11.22 -1.75
C ARG A 144 -5.09 -12.09 -0.53
N LEU A 145 -5.95 -12.00 0.47
CA LEU A 145 -5.99 -12.98 1.55
C LEU A 145 -6.43 -14.33 0.99
N ARG A 146 -5.51 -15.30 0.95
CA ARG A 146 -5.90 -16.71 0.80
C ARG A 146 -6.23 -17.21 2.20
N SER A 147 -7.52 -17.34 2.51
CA SER A 147 -7.94 -17.98 3.77
C SER A 147 -7.55 -19.45 3.73
N LYS A 148 -6.39 -19.77 4.31
CA LYS A 148 -6.16 -21.02 5.01
C LYS A 148 -5.84 -20.63 6.45
N PHE A 149 -6.55 -21.24 7.40
CA PHE A 149 -6.36 -21.06 8.84
C PHE A 149 -4.89 -20.85 9.23
N GLY A 150 -4.60 -19.73 9.89
CA GLY A 150 -3.35 -19.47 10.60
C GLY A 150 -2.29 -18.67 9.83
N CYS A 151 -1.92 -17.52 10.39
CA CYS A 151 -0.88 -16.55 9.95
C CYS A 151 -1.20 -15.69 8.72
N LEU A 152 -1.24 -14.37 8.96
CA LEU A 152 -1.10 -13.33 7.94
C LEU A 152 0.19 -13.56 7.15
N ASP A 153 0.06 -14.13 5.95
CA ASP A 153 1.18 -14.44 5.09
C ASP A 153 1.11 -13.60 3.79
N LYS A 154 2.20 -12.83 3.60
CA LYS A 154 2.80 -12.33 2.33
C LYS A 154 2.08 -11.26 1.52
N LEU A 155 2.70 -10.08 1.56
CA LEU A 155 2.66 -9.03 0.54
C LEU A 155 3.09 -9.61 -0.82
N LEU A 156 2.18 -9.64 -1.79
CA LEU A 156 2.51 -9.88 -3.19
C LEU A 156 2.82 -8.52 -3.82
N LEU A 157 4.11 -8.22 -4.02
CA LEU A 157 4.57 -7.15 -4.89
C LEU A 157 4.77 -7.77 -6.27
N GLU A 158 3.83 -7.57 -7.19
CA GLU A 158 4.10 -7.76 -8.62
C GLU A 158 4.56 -6.40 -9.19
N PHE A 159 5.72 -6.40 -9.86
CA PHE A 159 6.28 -5.26 -10.58
C PHE A 159 5.94 -5.38 -12.07
#